data_AF-A0A5C7MIW8-F1
#
_entry.id   AF-A0A5C7MIW8-F1
#
_cell.length_a   1.000
_cell.length_b   1.000
_cell.length_c   1.000
_cell.angle_alpha   90.00
_cell.angle_beta   90.00
_cell.angle_gamma   90.00
#
_symmetry.space_group_name_H-M   'P 1'
#
loop_
_entity.id
_entity.type
_entity.pdbx_description
1 polymer ?
#
loop_
_entity_poly.entity_id
_entity_poly.type
_entity_poly.pdbx_seq_one_letter_code
_entity_poly.pdbx_strand_id
1 'polypeptide(L)'
;MGTPMPMLTLRVPDQRVPLRLPLARGEAALIGRRPSLEQLAKQLTPDEQQRLAALRLRAVSVDSALVSANHLLILHEGDEGRALSCRDLRSRNGSWLRLDSADWHGLPAQTSDLELELTSAWMTTPPTSLPAAHWTHSGEFPVAIRDVVSDWLERLGIAARVDVIDSCEDGSVAGWALPLAPGQKLAVHLPQGTTHEHSWQTLQSELATFVHEENRRFIQLTDHEDGLLFASPAIQAAHGRVADAAAAGMRLVLLGPTGSGKEILARCYQRHSVRRPGPFVAVNCALLRGDLLYAQLFGARRGSFTGCTADLPGLIESAAGGTLFLDEIGEMDSDAQRALLRFLDSRGEYQRLGDVRTRRADVQLVCATHVDLSDPLICRERFRDDLWYRLAVRVVRVPPLSERPEDIVAFLRTRRLHGTQLSVMEALSPAALERILQDRWPGNFRDLENFVSRLPVAVRAGSFDVQLVECALAEGRSGGQSELPRSSIMPSESVRGAIAPLSDAQWEKVSAQASRAFCQDFGGPPRGWGQMQTFTERYLKPVFVAQYAGLAGQRSLPDHINYSELARRLSVADGGTIKGHLLRYFDRFHPGRPHTLTTARTSSGTRD
;
A
#
# COMPACT_ATOMS: atom_id res chain seq x y z
N MET A 1 -3.78 78.36 -14.18
CA MET A 1 -2.70 77.36 -14.19
C MET A 1 -3.36 76.02 -14.46
N GLY A 2 -3.14 75.43 -15.64
CA GLY A 2 -3.82 74.20 -16.05
C GLY A 2 -3.40 73.02 -15.17
N THR A 3 -4.35 72.30 -14.62
CA THR A 3 -4.07 71.08 -13.84
C THR A 3 -3.42 70.05 -14.78
N PRO A 4 -2.30 69.40 -14.39
CA PRO A 4 -1.61 68.45 -15.25
C PRO A 4 -2.56 67.32 -15.69
N MET A 5 -2.52 66.97 -16.98
CA MET A 5 -3.25 65.79 -17.49
C MET A 5 -2.61 64.53 -16.92
N PRO A 6 -3.33 63.69 -16.18
CA PRO A 6 -2.77 62.44 -15.67
C PRO A 6 -2.44 61.51 -16.83
N MET A 7 -1.22 60.97 -16.84
CA MET A 7 -0.81 59.93 -17.78
C MET A 7 -1.05 58.55 -17.15
N LEU A 8 -1.90 57.74 -17.79
CA LEU A 8 -2.11 56.35 -17.39
C LEU A 8 -1.09 55.47 -18.11
N THR A 9 -0.29 54.70 -17.40
CA THR A 9 0.65 53.72 -17.95
C THR A 9 0.10 52.32 -17.70
N LEU A 10 -0.39 51.65 -18.75
CA LEU A 10 -0.86 50.28 -18.68
C LEU A 10 0.27 49.31 -19.01
N ARG A 11 0.63 48.43 -18.08
CA ARG A 11 1.57 47.32 -18.29
C ARG A 11 0.78 46.05 -18.62
N VAL A 12 1.22 45.33 -19.64
CA VAL A 12 0.63 44.04 -20.03
C VAL A 12 1.77 43.03 -20.08
N PRO A 13 1.68 41.87 -19.41
CA PRO A 13 2.84 40.98 -19.23
C PRO A 13 3.48 40.48 -20.52
N ASP A 14 2.67 40.28 -21.56
CA ASP A 14 3.11 39.82 -22.87
C ASP A 14 3.55 40.96 -23.80
N GLN A 15 3.55 42.20 -23.33
CA GLN A 15 4.01 43.38 -24.08
C GLN A 15 5.23 44.03 -23.44
N ARG A 16 6.30 44.20 -24.22
CA ARG A 16 7.55 44.82 -23.75
C ARG A 16 7.45 46.32 -23.50
N VAL A 17 6.52 46.99 -24.16
CA VAL A 17 6.33 48.45 -24.08
C VAL A 17 5.00 48.73 -23.41
N PRO A 18 4.96 49.46 -22.29
CA PRO A 18 3.71 49.80 -21.64
C PRO A 18 2.92 50.82 -22.46
N LEU A 19 1.59 50.69 -22.45
CA LEU A 19 0.69 51.59 -23.16
C LEU A 19 0.49 52.86 -22.35
N ARG A 20 0.74 54.03 -22.94
CA ARG A 20 0.52 55.32 -22.29
C ARG A 20 -0.75 55.98 -22.82
N LEU A 21 -1.67 56.29 -21.92
CA LEU A 21 -2.97 56.87 -22.23
C LEU A 21 -3.17 58.17 -21.44
N PRO A 22 -3.17 59.33 -22.12
CA PRO A 22 -3.65 60.55 -21.49
C PRO A 22 -5.17 60.47 -21.31
N LEU A 23 -5.67 60.86 -20.13
CA LEU A 23 -7.11 60.92 -19.85
C LEU A 23 -7.50 62.32 -19.34
N ALA A 24 -8.20 63.08 -20.18
CA ALA A 24 -8.63 64.43 -19.84
C ALA A 24 -9.83 64.43 -18.87
N ARG A 25 -10.08 65.57 -18.22
CA ARG A 25 -11.27 65.77 -17.39
C ARG A 25 -12.54 65.61 -18.24
N GLY A 26 -13.51 64.86 -17.73
CA GLY A 26 -14.74 64.58 -18.46
C GLY A 26 -14.62 63.43 -19.48
N GLU A 27 -13.51 62.69 -19.46
CA GLU A 27 -13.31 61.50 -20.31
C GLU A 27 -13.43 60.19 -19.53
N ALA A 28 -13.75 59.14 -20.28
CA ALA A 28 -13.78 57.76 -19.81
C ALA A 28 -12.99 56.87 -20.77
N ALA A 29 -12.27 55.87 -20.27
CA ALA A 29 -11.53 54.90 -21.07
C ALA A 29 -12.03 53.48 -20.80
N LEU A 30 -12.53 52.81 -21.84
CA LEU A 30 -12.86 51.38 -21.84
C LEU A 30 -11.67 50.60 -22.42
N ILE A 31 -10.97 49.86 -21.57
CA ILE A 31 -9.77 49.09 -21.92
C ILE A 31 -10.15 47.62 -22.09
N GLY A 32 -9.74 47.01 -23.19
CA GLY A 32 -9.95 45.58 -23.41
C GLY A 32 -9.30 45.06 -24.69
N ARG A 33 -9.34 43.74 -24.90
CA ARG A 33 -8.79 43.08 -26.09
C ARG A 33 -9.60 43.39 -27.35
N ARG A 34 -10.92 43.50 -27.19
CA ARG A 34 -11.89 43.87 -28.23
C ARG A 34 -13.04 44.62 -27.54
N PRO A 35 -12.82 45.88 -27.15
CA PRO A 35 -13.79 46.62 -26.34
C PRO A 35 -15.11 46.79 -27.09
N SER A 36 -16.23 46.46 -26.44
CA SER A 36 -17.58 46.54 -26.99
C SER A 36 -18.50 47.35 -26.08
N LEU A 37 -19.07 48.42 -26.66
CA LEU A 37 -20.03 49.30 -25.98
C LEU A 37 -21.37 48.61 -25.69
N GLU A 38 -21.81 47.73 -26.59
CA GLU A 38 -23.05 46.97 -26.40
C GLU A 38 -22.91 45.97 -25.23
N GLN A 39 -21.74 45.35 -25.08
CA GLN A 39 -21.46 44.50 -23.94
C GLN A 39 -21.27 45.31 -22.65
N LEU A 40 -20.68 46.51 -22.74
CA LEU A 40 -20.50 47.39 -21.59
C LEU A 40 -21.86 47.81 -21.00
N ALA A 41 -22.83 48.16 -21.83
CA ALA A 41 -24.18 48.53 -21.37
C ALA A 41 -24.84 47.40 -20.56
N LYS A 42 -24.56 46.13 -20.89
CA LYS A 42 -25.07 44.97 -20.14
C LYS A 42 -24.33 44.73 -18.81
N GLN A 43 -23.16 45.33 -18.63
CA GLN A 43 -22.29 45.18 -17.46
C GLN A 43 -22.46 46.32 -16.43
N LEU A 44 -23.16 47.40 -16.78
CA LEU A 44 -23.37 48.58 -15.95
C LEU A 44 -24.81 48.68 -15.46
N THR A 45 -25.01 49.16 -14.23
CA THR A 45 -26.34 49.50 -13.69
C THR A 45 -26.93 50.75 -14.38
N PRO A 46 -28.25 50.98 -14.32
CA PRO A 46 -28.87 52.16 -14.92
C PRO A 46 -28.24 53.50 -14.46
N ASP A 47 -27.90 53.61 -13.18
CA ASP A 47 -27.25 54.79 -12.61
C ASP A 47 -25.83 54.99 -13.15
N GLU A 48 -25.09 53.89 -13.36
CA GLU A 48 -23.75 53.93 -13.94
C GLU A 48 -23.76 54.26 -15.43
N GLN A 49 -24.78 53.80 -16.16
CA GLN A 49 -24.98 54.20 -17.55
C GLN A 49 -25.27 55.69 -17.66
N GLN A 50 -26.07 56.25 -16.75
CA GLN A 50 -26.34 57.68 -16.68
C GLN A 50 -25.09 58.48 -16.33
N ARG A 51 -24.27 57.99 -15.39
CA ARG A 51 -22.97 58.57 -15.02
C ARG A 51 -21.98 58.55 -16.19
N LEU A 52 -21.91 57.45 -16.93
CA LEU A 52 -21.07 57.31 -18.12
C LEU A 52 -21.55 58.18 -19.28
N ALA A 53 -22.86 58.41 -19.42
CA ALA A 53 -23.42 59.26 -20.48
C ALA A 53 -23.02 60.74 -20.36
N ALA A 54 -22.61 61.19 -19.17
CA ALA A 54 -22.09 62.54 -18.93
C ALA A 54 -20.62 62.70 -19.35
N LEU A 55 -19.94 61.62 -19.74
CA LEU A 55 -18.51 61.58 -20.05
C LEU A 55 -18.25 61.19 -21.51
N ARG A 56 -17.11 61.64 -22.05
CA ARG A 56 -16.64 61.24 -23.38
C ARG A 56 -15.91 59.90 -23.30
N LEU A 57 -16.57 58.83 -23.75
CA LEU A 57 -16.02 57.47 -23.70
C LEU A 57 -15.09 57.17 -24.90
N ARG A 58 -13.90 56.67 -24.59
CA ARG A 58 -12.88 56.20 -25.54
C ARG A 58 -12.65 54.70 -25.36
N ALA A 59 -12.76 53.93 -26.44
CA ALA A 59 -12.38 52.52 -26.45
C ALA A 59 -10.87 52.38 -26.74
N VAL A 60 -10.19 51.57 -25.94
CA VAL A 60 -8.76 51.28 -26.05
C VAL A 60 -8.57 49.77 -26.22
N SER A 61 -8.10 49.38 -27.41
CA SER A 61 -7.81 47.98 -27.74
C SER A 61 -6.40 47.60 -27.28
N VAL A 62 -6.27 46.47 -26.60
CA VAL A 62 -5.00 45.90 -26.13
C VAL A 62 -4.82 44.52 -26.73
N ASP A 63 -3.86 44.36 -27.64
CA ASP A 63 -3.61 43.08 -28.32
C ASP A 63 -2.85 42.11 -27.40
N SER A 64 -3.58 41.42 -26.53
CA SER A 64 -3.06 40.44 -25.58
C SER A 64 -4.11 39.39 -25.27
N ALA A 65 -3.71 38.12 -25.27
CA ALA A 65 -4.61 37.01 -24.91
C ALA A 65 -4.95 37.01 -23.41
N LEU A 66 -4.16 37.72 -22.59
CA LEU A 66 -4.34 37.88 -21.15
C LEU A 66 -5.36 38.97 -20.82
N VAL A 67 -5.77 39.78 -21.79
CA VAL A 67 -6.77 40.84 -21.60
C VAL A 67 -8.16 40.35 -22.04
N SER A 68 -9.20 40.76 -21.31
CA SER A 68 -10.60 40.37 -21.59
C SER A 68 -11.22 41.28 -22.65
N ALA A 69 -12.34 40.89 -23.28
CA ALA A 69 -12.98 41.68 -24.33
C ALA A 69 -13.26 43.12 -23.86
N ASN A 70 -13.96 43.25 -22.74
CA ASN A 70 -13.98 44.42 -21.86
C ASN A 70 -13.23 44.04 -20.58
N HIS A 71 -12.18 44.77 -20.19
CA HIS A 71 -11.34 44.41 -19.04
C HIS A 71 -11.46 45.46 -17.92
N LEU A 72 -11.23 46.74 -18.21
CA LEU A 72 -11.21 47.81 -17.22
C LEU A 72 -11.92 49.06 -17.74
N LEU A 73 -12.70 49.73 -16.89
CA LEU A 73 -13.30 51.03 -17.16
C LEU A 73 -12.68 52.08 -16.21
N ILE A 74 -12.22 53.20 -16.76
CA ILE A 74 -11.65 54.32 -15.99
C ILE A 74 -12.41 55.60 -16.34
N LEU A 75 -12.80 56.39 -15.34
CA LEU A 75 -13.48 57.68 -15.47
C LEU A 75 -12.67 58.80 -14.82
N HIS A 76 -12.68 59.98 -15.43
CA HIS A 76 -12.11 61.21 -14.85
C HIS A 76 -13.23 62.22 -14.59
N GLU A 77 -13.77 62.19 -13.37
CA GLU A 77 -14.89 63.03 -12.92
C GLU A 77 -14.34 64.19 -12.08
N GLY A 78 -14.69 65.41 -12.45
CA GLY A 78 -13.94 66.61 -12.08
C GLY A 78 -14.23 67.22 -10.70
N ASP A 79 -14.36 66.45 -9.61
CA ASP A 79 -14.68 67.01 -8.29
C ASP A 79 -13.61 66.77 -7.20
N GLU A 80 -13.49 67.74 -6.28
CA GLU A 80 -12.40 67.87 -5.32
C GLU A 80 -12.22 66.62 -4.42
N GLY A 81 -11.08 65.94 -4.59
CA GLY A 81 -10.59 64.88 -3.70
C GLY A 81 -10.43 63.48 -4.31
N ARG A 82 -11.16 63.13 -5.39
CA ARG A 82 -11.08 61.84 -6.10
C ARG A 82 -11.09 62.06 -7.62
N ALA A 83 -9.94 62.41 -8.20
CA ALA A 83 -9.87 62.86 -9.60
C ALA A 83 -10.07 61.74 -10.65
N LEU A 84 -9.76 60.49 -10.31
CA LEU A 84 -9.90 59.35 -11.21
C LEU A 84 -10.67 58.23 -10.49
N SER A 85 -11.56 57.55 -11.19
CA SER A 85 -12.18 56.33 -10.69
C SER A 85 -12.05 55.19 -11.67
N CYS A 86 -11.81 53.98 -11.18
CA CYS A 86 -11.66 52.80 -12.02
C CYS A 86 -12.51 51.63 -11.51
N ARG A 87 -12.89 50.75 -12.43
CA ARG A 87 -13.71 49.57 -12.17
C ARG A 87 -13.31 48.44 -13.10
N ASP A 88 -12.91 47.31 -12.51
CA ASP A 88 -12.71 46.07 -13.26
C ASP A 88 -14.06 45.51 -13.75
N LEU A 89 -14.15 45.22 -15.05
CA LEU A 89 -15.37 44.77 -15.72
C LEU A 89 -15.52 43.24 -15.66
N ARG A 90 -15.19 42.64 -14.51
CA ARG A 90 -15.12 41.18 -14.29
C ARG A 90 -14.16 40.52 -15.26
N SER A 91 -12.96 41.08 -15.37
CA SER A 91 -11.94 40.55 -16.26
C SER A 91 -11.51 39.14 -15.83
N ARG A 92 -11.18 38.28 -16.81
CA ARG A 92 -10.76 36.88 -16.55
C ARG A 92 -9.49 36.78 -15.68
N ASN A 93 -8.63 37.79 -15.73
CA ASN A 93 -7.27 37.71 -15.16
C ASN A 93 -6.98 38.82 -14.13
N GLY A 94 -7.94 39.72 -13.85
CA GLY A 94 -7.77 40.84 -12.91
C GLY A 94 -6.84 41.96 -13.41
N SER A 95 -6.77 43.05 -12.64
CA SER A 95 -5.83 44.18 -12.81
C SER A 95 -5.06 44.43 -11.50
N TRP A 96 -3.76 44.70 -11.58
CA TRP A 96 -2.89 45.06 -10.46
C TRP A 96 -2.99 46.55 -10.13
N LEU A 97 -4.05 46.81 -9.39
CA LEU A 97 -4.31 47.85 -8.40
C LEU A 97 -5.52 47.21 -7.70
N ARG A 98 -5.42 46.77 -6.44
CA ARG A 98 -6.39 45.82 -5.87
C ARG A 98 -7.80 46.46 -5.80
N LEU A 99 -8.59 46.29 -6.87
CA LEU A 99 -9.96 46.75 -7.01
C LEU A 99 -10.90 45.58 -6.69
N ASP A 100 -11.82 45.77 -5.76
CA ASP A 100 -12.93 44.84 -5.55
C ASP A 100 -13.77 44.74 -6.83
N SER A 101 -13.99 43.52 -7.31
CA SER A 101 -14.73 43.29 -8.55
C SER A 101 -16.17 43.76 -8.35
N ALA A 102 -16.61 44.67 -9.23
CA ALA A 102 -17.92 45.33 -9.26
C ALA A 102 -18.05 46.70 -8.55
N ASP A 103 -17.03 47.19 -7.83
CA ASP A 103 -17.10 48.51 -7.17
C ASP A 103 -16.23 49.59 -7.85
N TRP A 104 -16.63 50.85 -7.68
CA TRP A 104 -15.89 52.02 -8.16
C TRP A 104 -14.83 52.44 -7.16
N HIS A 105 -13.56 52.49 -7.60
CA HIS A 105 -12.45 52.87 -6.74
C HIS A 105 -11.93 54.25 -7.11
N GLY A 106 -11.96 55.19 -6.16
CA GLY A 106 -11.47 56.55 -6.34
C GLY A 106 -9.98 56.67 -6.02
N LEU A 107 -9.22 57.27 -6.92
CA LEU A 107 -7.79 57.49 -6.80
C LEU A 107 -7.49 58.92 -6.32
N PRO A 108 -6.46 59.13 -5.47
CA PRO A 108 -6.12 60.43 -4.92
C PRO A 108 -5.68 61.42 -6.01
N ALA A 109 -6.10 62.69 -5.89
CA ALA A 109 -5.92 63.72 -6.91
C ALA A 109 -4.46 64.18 -7.19
N GLN A 110 -3.47 63.64 -6.45
CA GLN A 110 -2.06 64.07 -6.53
C GLN A 110 -1.16 63.14 -7.36
N THR A 111 -1.67 62.04 -7.93
CA THR A 111 -0.86 61.12 -8.75
C THR A 111 -0.77 61.63 -10.19
N SER A 112 0.32 62.30 -10.54
CA SER A 112 0.52 62.83 -11.90
C SER A 112 0.71 61.75 -12.96
N ASP A 113 1.13 60.54 -12.58
CA ASP A 113 1.19 59.36 -13.45
C ASP A 113 0.66 58.14 -12.68
N LEU A 114 -0.28 57.39 -13.28
CA LEU A 114 -0.84 56.17 -12.68
C LEU A 114 -0.36 54.96 -13.47
N GLU A 115 0.36 54.04 -12.83
CA GLU A 115 0.70 52.75 -13.44
C GLU A 115 -0.35 51.69 -13.06
N LEU A 116 -0.82 50.93 -14.05
CA LEU A 116 -1.79 49.84 -13.89
C LEU A 116 -1.28 48.63 -14.66
N GLU A 117 -1.29 47.43 -14.07
CA GLU A 117 -0.92 46.20 -14.78
C GLU A 117 -2.16 45.33 -15.04
N LEU A 118 -2.39 44.88 -16.27
CA LEU A 118 -3.63 44.18 -16.67
C LEU A 118 -3.56 42.65 -16.45
N THR A 119 -2.99 42.19 -15.32
CA THR A 119 -2.86 40.76 -14.94
C THR A 119 -2.86 40.54 -13.42
N SER A 120 -3.05 39.30 -12.98
CA SER A 120 -2.71 38.82 -11.64
C SER A 120 -1.19 38.79 -11.46
N ALA A 121 -0.72 39.11 -10.24
CA ALA A 121 0.69 39.07 -9.88
C ALA A 121 1.34 37.74 -10.27
N TRP A 122 2.45 37.85 -11.00
CA TRP A 122 3.42 36.78 -11.19
C TRP A 122 3.84 36.23 -9.82
N MET A 123 3.55 34.97 -9.52
CA MET A 123 4.27 34.29 -8.44
C MET A 123 5.63 33.85 -8.96
N THR A 124 6.69 34.32 -8.32
CA THR A 124 8.05 33.79 -8.49
C THR A 124 8.28 32.47 -7.75
N THR A 125 7.36 32.08 -6.87
CA THR A 125 7.53 30.92 -5.99
C THR A 125 6.21 30.17 -5.87
N PRO A 126 6.16 28.85 -6.13
CA PRO A 126 4.94 28.07 -5.92
C PRO A 126 4.49 28.12 -4.45
N PRO A 127 3.18 27.96 -4.17
CA PRO A 127 2.69 27.87 -2.81
C PRO A 127 3.43 26.75 -2.05
N THR A 128 3.71 26.97 -0.77
CA THR A 128 4.37 25.97 0.08
C THR A 128 3.47 24.75 0.21
N SER A 129 4.02 23.54 0.10
CA SER A 129 3.24 22.30 0.19
C SER A 129 2.53 22.16 1.54
N LEU A 130 1.35 21.54 1.54
CA LEU A 130 0.60 21.27 2.77
C LEU A 130 1.35 20.24 3.63
N PRO A 131 1.43 20.44 4.97
CA PRO A 131 2.02 19.45 5.86
C PRO A 131 1.08 18.25 6.02
N ALA A 132 1.65 17.06 6.27
CA ALA A 132 0.88 15.85 6.50
C ALA A 132 -0.06 16.00 7.72
N ALA A 133 -1.29 15.51 7.64
CA ALA A 133 -2.26 15.66 8.72
C ALA A 133 -1.94 14.72 9.89
N HIS A 134 -2.15 15.19 11.13
CA HIS A 134 -1.94 14.38 12.32
C HIS A 134 -3.30 13.90 12.84
N TRP A 135 -3.47 12.59 12.96
CA TRP A 135 -4.67 11.95 13.46
C TRP A 135 -4.30 10.59 14.06
N THR A 136 -5.01 10.16 15.09
CA THR A 136 -4.73 8.91 15.82
C THR A 136 -5.82 7.87 15.63
N HIS A 137 -7.05 8.31 15.45
CA HIS A 137 -8.20 7.46 15.21
C HIS A 137 -8.86 7.77 13.86
N SER A 138 -9.45 6.75 13.22
CA SER A 138 -10.07 6.88 11.89
C SER A 138 -11.20 7.93 11.86
N GLY A 139 -11.93 8.09 12.96
CA GLY A 139 -12.97 9.11 13.08
C GLY A 139 -12.46 10.56 13.14
N GLU A 140 -11.17 10.77 13.45
CA GLU A 140 -10.55 12.10 13.53
C GLU A 140 -10.06 12.59 12.16
N PHE A 141 -9.88 11.68 11.21
CA PHE A 141 -9.31 11.98 9.89
C PHE A 141 -10.00 13.14 9.17
N PRO A 142 -11.35 13.17 9.00
CA PRO A 142 -11.99 14.25 8.27
C PRO A 142 -11.75 15.62 8.88
N VAL A 143 -11.78 15.69 10.21
CA VAL A 143 -11.55 16.93 10.98
C VAL A 143 -10.10 17.37 10.84
N ALA A 144 -9.15 16.44 10.93
CA ALA A 144 -7.72 16.72 10.76
C ALA A 144 -7.38 17.27 9.36
N ILE A 145 -8.00 16.74 8.29
CA ILE A 145 -7.81 17.27 6.92
C ILE A 145 -8.37 18.69 6.81
N ARG A 146 -9.57 18.93 7.34
CA ARG A 146 -10.20 20.26 7.35
C ARG A 146 -9.30 21.29 8.02
N ASP A 147 -8.74 20.97 9.18
CA ASP A 147 -7.94 21.90 9.96
C ASP A 147 -6.64 22.27 9.24
N VAL A 148 -5.93 21.27 8.68
CA VAL A 148 -4.69 21.52 7.91
C VAL A 148 -4.95 22.37 6.67
N VAL A 149 -6.04 22.10 5.94
CA VAL A 149 -6.42 22.89 4.76
C VAL A 149 -6.80 24.31 5.15
N SER A 150 -7.54 24.49 6.25
CA SER A 150 -7.92 25.81 6.76
C SER A 150 -6.69 26.65 7.14
N ASP A 151 -5.78 26.07 7.94
CA ASP A 151 -4.54 26.72 8.37
C ASP A 151 -3.61 27.06 7.19
N TRP A 152 -3.61 26.22 6.15
CA TRP A 152 -2.82 26.48 4.94
C TRP A 152 -3.38 27.64 4.13
N LEU A 153 -4.71 27.69 3.93
CA LEU A 153 -5.37 28.80 3.24
C LEU A 153 -5.21 30.12 4.01
N GLU A 154 -5.31 30.08 5.34
CA GLU A 154 -5.09 31.26 6.20
C GLU A 154 -3.66 31.80 6.07
N ARG A 155 -2.65 30.93 6.05
CA ARG A 155 -1.24 31.33 5.83
C ARG A 155 -0.98 31.94 4.45
N LEU A 156 -1.77 31.57 3.45
CA LEU A 156 -1.76 32.19 2.12
C LEU A 156 -2.60 33.49 2.07
N GLY A 157 -3.20 33.93 3.18
CA GLY A 157 -4.05 35.11 3.24
C GLY A 157 -5.41 34.92 2.53
N ILE A 158 -5.85 33.68 2.35
CA ILE A 158 -7.10 33.32 1.68
C ILE A 158 -8.17 33.10 2.74
N ALA A 159 -9.13 34.01 2.82
CA ALA A 159 -10.29 33.88 3.71
C ALA A 159 -11.30 32.86 3.16
N ALA A 160 -10.96 31.56 3.17
CA ALA A 160 -11.86 30.48 2.76
C ALA A 160 -12.53 29.82 3.97
N ARG A 161 -13.78 29.36 3.80
CA ARG A 161 -14.45 28.49 4.76
C ARG A 161 -14.33 27.04 4.28
N VAL A 162 -13.87 26.15 5.17
CA VAL A 162 -13.68 24.72 4.87
C VAL A 162 -14.60 23.91 5.78
N ASP A 163 -15.50 23.14 5.19
CA ASP A 163 -16.48 22.30 5.89
C ASP A 163 -16.31 20.83 5.50
N VAL A 164 -16.64 19.92 6.42
CA VAL A 164 -16.78 18.48 6.14
C VAL A 164 -18.26 18.17 6.06
N ILE A 165 -18.70 17.59 4.93
CA ILE A 165 -20.10 17.32 4.62
C ILE A 165 -20.30 15.81 4.50
N ASP A 166 -21.36 15.30 5.14
CA ASP A 166 -21.77 13.91 5.00
C ASP A 166 -22.44 13.65 3.65
N SER A 167 -22.13 12.53 3.01
CA SER A 167 -22.53 12.21 1.63
C SER A 167 -24.03 12.00 1.41
N CYS A 168 -24.85 11.99 2.47
CA CYS A 168 -26.31 11.83 2.41
C CYS A 168 -27.10 13.14 2.21
N GLU A 169 -26.46 14.32 2.25
CA GLU A 169 -27.17 15.58 2.02
C GLU A 169 -27.21 15.91 0.51
N ASP A 170 -28.30 15.54 -0.15
CA ASP A 170 -28.67 15.89 -1.54
C ASP A 170 -29.00 17.39 -1.74
N GLY A 171 -28.24 18.27 -1.10
CA GLY A 171 -28.26 19.70 -1.37
C GLY A 171 -27.18 20.02 -2.39
N SER A 172 -27.51 20.77 -3.46
CA SER A 172 -26.50 21.30 -4.37
C SER A 172 -25.55 22.22 -3.60
N VAL A 173 -24.44 21.68 -3.11
CA VAL A 173 -23.42 22.45 -2.41
C VAL A 173 -22.83 23.43 -3.42
N ALA A 174 -23.13 24.71 -3.27
CA ALA A 174 -22.53 25.77 -4.06
C ALA A 174 -21.05 25.91 -3.63
N GLY A 175 -20.17 25.15 -4.29
CA GLY A 175 -18.73 25.13 -3.96
C GLY A 175 -17.97 24.00 -4.62
N TRP A 176 -16.64 24.03 -4.49
CA TRP A 176 -15.74 22.96 -4.92
C TRP A 176 -15.51 22.00 -3.76
N ALA A 177 -15.70 20.69 -3.99
CA ALA A 177 -15.62 19.68 -2.94
C ALA A 177 -14.75 18.49 -3.38
N LEU A 178 -13.98 17.95 -2.42
CA LEU A 178 -13.10 16.79 -2.60
C LEU A 178 -13.58 15.61 -1.76
N PRO A 179 -13.62 14.38 -2.30
CA PRO A 179 -14.00 13.21 -1.53
C PRO A 179 -12.93 12.85 -0.49
N LEU A 180 -13.36 12.49 0.72
CA LEU A 180 -12.52 11.95 1.79
C LEU A 180 -12.73 10.43 1.89
N ALA A 181 -11.68 9.69 2.24
CA ALA A 181 -11.69 8.24 2.30
C ALA A 181 -12.79 7.62 3.21
N PRO A 182 -13.20 8.21 4.34
CA PRO A 182 -14.32 7.72 5.15
C PRO A 182 -15.71 7.87 4.51
N GLY A 183 -15.83 8.46 3.31
CA GLY A 183 -17.10 8.64 2.60
C GLY A 183 -17.71 10.05 2.71
N GLN A 184 -17.08 10.95 3.45
CA GLN A 184 -17.44 12.37 3.53
C GLN A 184 -16.84 13.20 2.38
N LYS A 185 -17.22 14.46 2.27
CA LYS A 185 -16.63 15.42 1.33
C LYS A 185 -16.05 16.62 2.09
N LEU A 186 -14.87 17.06 1.69
CA LEU A 186 -14.27 18.32 2.11
C LEU A 186 -14.74 19.42 1.15
N ALA A 187 -15.60 20.32 1.60
CA ALA A 187 -16.06 21.46 0.80
C ALA A 187 -15.25 22.71 1.14
N VAL A 188 -14.76 23.39 0.10
CA VAL A 188 -14.05 24.66 0.24
C VAL A 188 -14.91 25.76 -0.37
N HIS A 189 -15.39 26.66 0.47
CA HIS A 189 -16.20 27.82 0.12
C HIS A 189 -15.33 29.07 0.14
N LEU A 190 -15.10 29.64 -1.05
CA LEU A 190 -14.53 30.97 -1.16
C LEU A 190 -15.63 32.02 -0.96
N PRO A 191 -15.35 33.16 -0.31
CA PRO A 191 -16.26 34.29 -0.29
C PRO A 191 -16.54 34.72 -1.72
N GLN A 192 -17.80 34.96 -2.05
CA GLN A 192 -18.12 35.58 -3.33
C GLN A 192 -17.50 36.98 -3.36
N GLY A 193 -16.57 37.21 -4.29
CA GLY A 193 -16.00 38.55 -4.54
C GLY A 193 -14.56 38.80 -4.07
N THR A 194 -13.80 37.79 -3.63
CA THR A 194 -12.38 37.98 -3.28
C THR A 194 -11.45 37.63 -4.44
N THR A 195 -10.73 38.64 -4.95
CA THR A 195 -9.62 38.46 -5.91
C THR A 195 -8.45 37.83 -5.17
N HIS A 196 -8.22 36.52 -5.36
CA HIS A 196 -7.06 35.83 -4.79
C HIS A 196 -5.88 35.86 -5.76
N GLU A 197 -4.68 36.11 -5.23
CA GLU A 197 -3.40 36.27 -5.95
C GLU A 197 -2.85 34.98 -6.58
N HIS A 198 -3.56 33.87 -6.44
CA HIS A 198 -3.20 32.56 -6.99
C HIS A 198 -4.23 32.17 -8.05
N SER A 199 -3.79 31.60 -9.17
CA SER A 199 -4.72 30.86 -10.04
C SER A 199 -5.40 29.82 -9.16
N TRP A 200 -6.69 29.99 -8.88
CA TRP A 200 -7.47 29.07 -8.07
C TRP A 200 -7.32 27.62 -8.55
N GLN A 201 -7.07 27.43 -9.86
CA GLN A 201 -6.73 26.13 -10.45
C GLN A 201 -5.45 25.51 -9.88
N THR A 202 -4.41 26.31 -9.61
CA THR A 202 -3.17 25.84 -9.00
C THR A 202 -3.40 25.40 -7.55
N LEU A 203 -4.17 26.18 -6.78
CA LEU A 203 -4.55 25.81 -5.42
C LEU A 203 -5.44 24.57 -5.39
N GLN A 204 -6.37 24.46 -6.34
CA GLN A 204 -7.21 23.27 -6.51
C GLN A 204 -6.36 22.03 -6.81
N SER A 205 -5.35 22.16 -7.66
CA SER A 205 -4.43 21.06 -7.97
C SER A 205 -3.63 20.62 -6.74
N GLU A 206 -3.13 21.58 -5.96
CA GLU A 206 -2.36 21.30 -4.75
C GLU A 206 -3.22 20.64 -3.66
N LEU A 207 -4.43 21.17 -3.44
CA LEU A 207 -5.40 20.60 -2.50
C LEU A 207 -5.88 19.21 -2.92
N ALA A 208 -6.13 18.99 -4.22
CA ALA A 208 -6.48 17.67 -4.74
C ALA A 208 -5.34 16.67 -4.54
N THR A 209 -4.09 17.09 -4.75
CA THR A 209 -2.90 16.25 -4.52
C THR A 209 -2.77 15.89 -3.04
N PHE A 210 -2.86 16.88 -2.14
CA PHE A 210 -2.81 16.68 -0.70
C PHE A 210 -3.92 15.74 -0.19
N VAL A 211 -5.18 15.99 -0.55
CA VAL A 211 -6.31 15.14 -0.13
C VAL A 211 -6.16 13.73 -0.70
N HIS A 212 -5.67 13.59 -1.93
CA HIS A 212 -5.39 12.26 -2.51
C HIS A 212 -4.31 11.51 -1.72
N GLU A 213 -3.22 12.19 -1.34
CA GLU A 213 -2.15 11.59 -0.53
C GLU A 213 -2.61 11.20 0.88
N GLU A 214 -3.38 12.06 1.54
CA GLU A 214 -3.92 11.79 2.87
C GLU A 214 -5.01 10.73 2.85
N ASN A 215 -5.87 10.67 1.81
CA ASN A 215 -6.80 9.57 1.63
C ASN A 215 -6.07 8.24 1.44
N ARG A 216 -4.98 8.24 0.64
CA ARG A 216 -4.13 7.05 0.47
C ARG A 216 -3.49 6.65 1.80
N ARG A 217 -3.04 7.62 2.61
CA ARG A 217 -2.48 7.38 3.95
C ARG A 217 -3.56 6.87 4.92
N PHE A 218 -4.78 7.39 4.85
CA PHE A 218 -5.92 6.90 5.61
C PHE A 218 -6.19 5.44 5.29
N ILE A 219 -6.42 5.10 4.03
CA ILE A 219 -6.69 3.74 3.58
C ILE A 219 -5.58 2.79 4.06
N GLN A 220 -4.32 3.21 3.98
CA GLN A 220 -3.20 2.38 4.43
C GLN A 220 -3.12 2.17 5.94
N LEU A 221 -3.65 3.10 6.73
CA LEU A 221 -3.57 3.06 8.19
C LEU A 221 -4.87 2.55 8.84
N THR A 222 -6.01 2.64 8.14
CA THR A 222 -7.33 2.25 8.65
C THR A 222 -7.86 0.94 8.06
N ASP A 223 -7.36 0.51 6.90
CA ASP A 223 -7.70 -0.80 6.32
C ASP A 223 -6.80 -1.90 6.90
N HIS A 224 -6.81 -2.01 8.24
CA HIS A 224 -6.12 -3.07 8.98
C HIS A 224 -7.10 -3.75 9.93
N GLU A 225 -8.02 -4.52 9.38
CA GLU A 225 -8.57 -5.63 10.14
C GLU A 225 -7.62 -6.83 9.98
N ASP A 226 -7.04 -7.36 11.07
CA ASP A 226 -6.21 -8.58 11.11
C ASP A 226 -5.01 -8.65 10.12
N GLY A 227 -4.46 -7.51 9.67
CA GLY A 227 -3.29 -7.47 8.78
C GLY A 227 -3.59 -7.64 7.28
N LEU A 228 -4.85 -7.42 6.88
CA LEU A 228 -5.30 -7.40 5.49
C LEU A 228 -4.82 -6.13 4.76
N LEU A 229 -4.45 -6.25 3.47
CA LEU A 229 -4.02 -5.15 2.61
C LEU A 229 -4.76 -5.23 1.28
N PHE A 230 -5.67 -4.29 1.03
CA PHE A 230 -6.46 -4.19 -0.20
C PHE A 230 -6.33 -2.81 -0.85
N ALA A 231 -5.09 -2.40 -1.17
CA ALA A 231 -4.82 -1.10 -1.75
C ALA A 231 -5.06 -1.07 -3.28
N SER A 232 -4.85 -2.19 -3.99
CA SER A 232 -5.02 -2.22 -5.45
C SER A 232 -6.49 -2.40 -5.88
N PRO A 233 -6.96 -1.72 -6.95
CA PRO A 233 -8.32 -1.94 -7.48
C PRO A 233 -8.58 -3.40 -7.88
N ALA A 234 -7.54 -4.10 -8.34
CA ALA A 234 -7.63 -5.49 -8.75
C ALA A 234 -7.98 -6.43 -7.59
N ILE A 235 -7.37 -6.24 -6.41
CA ILE A 235 -7.73 -7.06 -5.23
C ILE A 235 -9.05 -6.63 -4.60
N GLN A 236 -9.38 -5.34 -4.63
CA GLN A 236 -10.67 -4.85 -4.15
C GLN A 236 -11.84 -5.48 -4.94
N ALA A 237 -11.70 -5.59 -6.26
CA ALA A 237 -12.68 -6.27 -7.10
C ALA A 237 -12.81 -7.77 -6.75
N ALA A 238 -11.68 -8.46 -6.48
CA ALA A 238 -11.71 -9.85 -6.02
C ALA A 238 -12.36 -9.98 -4.65
N HIS A 239 -12.03 -9.08 -3.70
CA HIS A 239 -12.61 -9.02 -2.37
C HIS A 239 -14.13 -8.82 -2.41
N GLY A 240 -14.63 -7.89 -3.25
CA GLY A 240 -16.07 -7.69 -3.44
C GLY A 240 -16.79 -8.97 -3.90
N ARG A 241 -16.22 -9.71 -4.87
CA ARG A 241 -16.79 -10.99 -5.32
C ARG A 241 -16.77 -12.07 -4.23
N VAL A 242 -15.77 -12.04 -3.35
CA VAL A 242 -15.68 -12.93 -2.18
C VAL A 242 -16.77 -12.57 -1.17
N ALA A 243 -16.96 -11.29 -0.87
CA ALA A 243 -17.99 -10.81 0.03
C ALA A 243 -19.41 -11.16 -0.48
N ASP A 244 -19.68 -10.97 -1.77
CA ASP A 244 -20.94 -11.37 -2.40
C ASP A 244 -21.20 -12.88 -2.27
N ALA A 245 -20.16 -13.69 -2.47
CA ALA A 245 -20.26 -15.14 -2.34
C ALA A 245 -20.55 -15.57 -0.90
N ALA A 246 -19.88 -14.92 0.06
CA ALA A 246 -20.05 -15.18 1.48
C ALA A 246 -21.46 -14.81 1.97
N ALA A 247 -21.97 -13.65 1.58
CA ALA A 247 -23.31 -13.19 1.93
C ALA A 247 -24.40 -14.14 1.39
N ALA A 248 -24.18 -14.69 0.18
CA ALA A 248 -25.07 -15.68 -0.43
C ALA A 248 -24.82 -17.13 0.06
N GLY A 249 -23.82 -17.37 0.92
CA GLY A 249 -23.43 -18.69 1.39
C GLY A 249 -22.99 -19.66 0.29
N MET A 250 -22.42 -19.14 -0.80
CA MET A 250 -21.98 -19.91 -1.94
C MET A 250 -20.61 -20.54 -1.71
N ARG A 251 -20.43 -21.78 -2.19
CA ARG A 251 -19.11 -22.41 -2.27
C ARG A 251 -18.19 -21.58 -3.17
N LEU A 252 -16.96 -21.39 -2.73
CA LEU A 252 -16.01 -20.47 -3.36
C LEU A 252 -14.70 -21.19 -3.68
N VAL A 253 -14.19 -20.99 -4.89
CA VAL A 253 -12.84 -21.39 -5.31
C VAL A 253 -12.00 -20.16 -5.59
N LEU A 254 -10.90 -20.01 -4.87
CA LEU A 254 -9.88 -18.99 -5.07
C LEU A 254 -8.78 -19.54 -5.98
N LEU A 255 -8.69 -19.00 -7.20
CA LEU A 255 -7.71 -19.41 -8.19
C LEU A 255 -6.63 -18.35 -8.32
N GLY A 256 -5.36 -18.71 -8.08
CA GLY A 256 -4.26 -17.78 -8.32
C GLY A 256 -2.93 -18.26 -7.75
N PRO A 257 -1.83 -17.55 -8.04
CA PRO A 257 -0.48 -17.99 -7.70
C PRO A 257 -0.25 -18.28 -6.21
N THR A 258 0.74 -19.11 -5.88
CA THR A 258 1.14 -19.34 -4.49
C THR A 258 1.66 -18.05 -3.87
N GLY A 259 1.25 -17.76 -2.63
CA GLY A 259 1.65 -16.54 -1.91
C GLY A 259 0.91 -15.25 -2.32
N SER A 260 -0.14 -15.31 -3.16
CA SER A 260 -0.90 -14.13 -3.59
C SER A 260 -1.93 -13.60 -2.57
N GLY A 261 -2.05 -14.26 -1.40
CA GLY A 261 -2.99 -13.87 -0.35
C GLY A 261 -4.35 -14.61 -0.39
N LYS A 262 -4.41 -15.83 -0.94
CA LYS A 262 -5.65 -16.63 -0.98
C LYS A 262 -6.21 -16.96 0.41
N GLU A 263 -5.35 -17.33 1.37
CA GLU A 263 -5.78 -17.60 2.76
C GLU A 263 -6.44 -16.37 3.40
N ILE A 264 -5.87 -15.20 3.13
CA ILE A 264 -6.37 -13.91 3.61
C ILE A 264 -7.79 -13.65 3.07
N LEU A 265 -8.01 -13.86 1.76
CA LEU A 265 -9.35 -13.77 1.16
C LEU A 265 -10.33 -14.83 1.71
N ALA A 266 -9.87 -16.03 2.06
CA ALA A 266 -10.72 -17.04 2.69
C ALA A 266 -11.19 -16.61 4.11
N ARG A 267 -10.35 -15.88 4.85
CA ARG A 267 -10.75 -15.27 6.12
C ARG A 267 -11.78 -14.13 5.92
N CYS A 268 -11.64 -13.33 4.86
CA CYS A 268 -12.65 -12.35 4.48
C CYS A 268 -14.00 -13.02 4.19
N TYR A 269 -13.99 -14.14 3.49
CA TYR A 269 -15.20 -14.91 3.24
C TYR A 269 -15.93 -15.27 4.55
N GLN A 270 -15.22 -15.78 5.57
CA GLN A 270 -15.83 -16.09 6.86
C GLN A 270 -16.46 -14.87 7.52
N ARG A 271 -15.82 -13.71 7.45
CA ARG A 271 -16.32 -12.47 8.07
C ARG A 271 -17.61 -11.96 7.43
N HIS A 272 -17.69 -12.03 6.11
CA HIS A 272 -18.88 -11.64 5.35
C HIS A 272 -19.96 -12.72 5.30
N SER A 273 -19.65 -13.92 5.80
CA SER A 273 -20.59 -15.03 5.81
C SER A 273 -21.67 -14.84 6.88
N VAL A 274 -22.88 -15.31 6.56
CA VAL A 274 -23.95 -15.54 7.57
C VAL A 274 -23.52 -16.49 8.69
N ARG A 275 -22.46 -17.29 8.47
CA ARG A 275 -21.86 -18.21 9.43
C ARG A 275 -20.64 -17.63 10.15
N ARG A 276 -20.44 -16.31 10.13
CA ARG A 276 -19.35 -15.62 10.84
C ARG A 276 -19.15 -16.03 12.31
N PRO A 277 -20.18 -16.35 13.13
CA PRO A 277 -19.97 -16.73 14.53
C PRO A 277 -19.43 -18.16 14.68
N GLY A 278 -19.52 -18.97 13.62
CA GLY A 278 -19.04 -20.35 13.60
C GLY A 278 -17.51 -20.46 13.45
N PRO A 279 -16.96 -21.67 13.60
CA PRO A 279 -15.53 -21.92 13.49
C PRO A 279 -15.00 -21.69 12.07
N PHE A 280 -13.78 -21.16 11.96
CA PHE A 280 -13.01 -21.16 10.72
C PHE A 280 -11.87 -22.17 10.84
N VAL A 281 -11.95 -23.25 10.07
CA VAL A 281 -10.96 -24.32 10.09
C VAL A 281 -10.22 -24.33 8.76
N ALA A 282 -8.90 -24.23 8.80
CA ALA A 282 -8.04 -24.22 7.62
C ALA A 282 -7.17 -25.47 7.58
N VAL A 283 -6.97 -26.03 6.39
CA VAL A 283 -6.07 -27.16 6.14
C VAL A 283 -5.40 -27.00 4.78
N ASN A 284 -4.11 -27.29 4.74
CA ASN A 284 -3.35 -27.32 3.49
C ASN A 284 -3.23 -28.79 3.03
N CYS A 285 -3.84 -29.09 1.89
CA CYS A 285 -3.95 -30.44 1.36
C CYS A 285 -2.61 -31.00 0.87
N ALA A 286 -1.62 -30.15 0.61
CA ALA A 286 -0.30 -30.56 0.15
C ALA A 286 0.60 -31.09 1.28
N LEU A 287 0.24 -30.86 2.56
CA LEU A 287 1.07 -31.24 3.71
C LEU A 287 0.93 -32.73 4.12
N LEU A 288 -0.19 -33.37 3.79
CA LEU A 288 -0.47 -34.76 4.15
C LEU A 288 -0.76 -35.59 2.91
N ARG A 289 -0.44 -36.88 2.95
CA ARG A 289 -0.64 -37.80 1.82
C ARG A 289 -1.34 -39.09 2.24
N GLY A 290 -2.08 -39.67 1.31
CA GLY A 290 -2.84 -40.91 1.49
C GLY A 290 -3.85 -40.81 2.63
N ASP A 291 -4.01 -41.91 3.36
CA ASP A 291 -4.97 -42.07 4.46
C ASP A 291 -4.91 -40.97 5.54
N LEU A 292 -3.78 -40.27 5.69
CA LEU A 292 -3.62 -39.19 6.68
C LEU A 292 -4.45 -37.95 6.33
N LEU A 293 -4.53 -37.56 5.06
CA LEU A 293 -5.35 -36.41 4.66
C LEU A 293 -6.84 -36.73 4.86
N TYR A 294 -7.25 -37.93 4.46
CA TYR A 294 -8.60 -38.43 4.71
C TYR A 294 -8.92 -38.42 6.21
N ALA A 295 -8.06 -39.03 7.02
CA ALA A 295 -8.24 -39.15 8.47
C ALA A 295 -8.30 -37.77 9.14
N GLN A 296 -7.53 -36.79 8.66
CA GLN A 296 -7.58 -35.43 9.18
C GLN A 296 -8.90 -34.74 8.82
N LEU A 297 -9.35 -34.82 7.56
CA LEU A 297 -10.57 -34.16 7.08
C LEU A 297 -11.84 -34.78 7.67
N PHE A 298 -11.97 -36.10 7.56
CA PHE A 298 -13.19 -36.84 7.86
C PHE A 298 -13.16 -37.55 9.22
N GLY A 299 -11.99 -37.65 9.85
CA GLY A 299 -11.77 -38.39 11.08
C GLY A 299 -11.39 -39.85 10.82
N ALA A 300 -10.95 -40.54 11.87
CA ALA A 300 -10.50 -41.93 11.81
C ALA A 300 -10.96 -42.70 13.04
N ARG A 301 -11.24 -44.00 12.87
CA ARG A 301 -11.48 -44.92 13.98
C ARG A 301 -10.17 -45.55 14.43
N ARG A 302 -10.03 -45.86 15.72
CA ARG A 302 -8.87 -46.59 16.25
C ARG A 302 -8.59 -47.84 15.41
N GLY A 303 -7.34 -47.99 14.99
CA GLY A 303 -6.87 -49.11 14.17
C GLY A 303 -7.17 -48.98 12.67
N SER A 304 -7.69 -47.84 12.20
CA SER A 304 -7.97 -47.62 10.76
C SER A 304 -6.72 -47.42 9.90
N PHE A 305 -5.60 -47.02 10.50
CA PHE A 305 -4.28 -46.96 9.85
C PHE A 305 -3.16 -47.16 10.88
N THR A 306 -1.95 -47.46 10.40
CA THR A 306 -0.77 -47.71 11.25
C THR A 306 -0.45 -46.48 12.11
N GLY A 307 -0.49 -46.65 13.44
CA GLY A 307 -0.27 -45.56 14.39
C GLY A 307 -1.54 -44.89 14.94
N CYS A 308 -2.74 -45.26 14.45
CA CYS A 308 -4.01 -44.76 14.96
C CYS A 308 -4.41 -45.47 16.28
N THR A 309 -3.92 -44.98 17.41
CA THR A 309 -4.14 -45.57 18.74
C THR A 309 -5.47 -45.18 19.41
N ALA A 310 -6.16 -44.16 18.88
CA ALA A 310 -7.45 -43.67 19.36
C ALA A 310 -8.34 -43.20 18.21
N ASP A 311 -9.63 -43.04 18.48
CA ASP A 311 -10.55 -42.40 17.54
C ASP A 311 -10.19 -40.91 17.39
N LEU A 312 -10.13 -40.43 16.15
CA LEU A 312 -9.80 -39.05 15.81
C LEU A 312 -11.03 -38.36 15.20
N PRO A 313 -11.50 -37.23 15.75
CA PRO A 313 -12.50 -36.40 15.09
C PRO A 313 -11.89 -35.74 13.85
N GLY A 314 -12.72 -35.52 12.82
CA GLY A 314 -12.30 -34.87 11.58
C GLY A 314 -12.44 -33.35 11.62
N LEU A 315 -11.69 -32.65 10.78
CA LEU A 315 -11.80 -31.20 10.63
C LEU A 315 -13.18 -30.74 10.14
N ILE A 316 -13.90 -31.56 9.37
CA ILE A 316 -15.28 -31.29 8.98
C ILE A 316 -16.21 -31.20 10.21
N GLU A 317 -15.98 -32.06 11.21
CA GLU A 317 -16.71 -32.03 12.48
C GLU A 317 -16.38 -30.75 13.25
N SER A 318 -15.09 -30.39 13.31
CA SER A 318 -14.62 -29.16 13.95
C SER A 318 -15.10 -27.87 13.26
N ALA A 319 -15.39 -27.93 11.96
CA ALA A 319 -15.86 -26.80 11.15
C ALA A 319 -17.39 -26.66 11.11
N ALA A 320 -18.13 -27.57 11.78
CA ALA A 320 -19.59 -27.59 11.76
C ALA A 320 -20.18 -26.23 12.20
N GLY A 321 -21.14 -25.72 11.42
CA GLY A 321 -21.78 -24.42 11.64
C GLY A 321 -20.93 -23.22 11.21
N GLY A 322 -19.72 -23.44 10.67
CA GLY A 322 -18.80 -22.41 10.21
C GLY A 322 -18.30 -22.64 8.78
N THR A 323 -17.00 -22.39 8.57
CA THR A 323 -16.33 -22.49 7.27
C THR A 323 -15.10 -23.39 7.34
N LEU A 324 -14.98 -24.29 6.37
CA LEU A 324 -13.80 -25.09 6.10
C LEU A 324 -13.04 -24.51 4.90
N PHE A 325 -11.78 -24.14 5.12
CA PHE A 325 -10.86 -23.68 4.08
C PHE A 325 -9.88 -24.79 3.68
N LEU A 326 -9.92 -25.17 2.40
CA LEU A 326 -9.03 -26.17 1.80
C LEU A 326 -8.00 -25.47 0.89
N ASP A 327 -6.77 -25.32 1.38
CA ASP A 327 -5.68 -24.77 0.59
C ASP A 327 -5.00 -25.87 -0.25
N GLU A 328 -4.54 -25.48 -1.44
CA GLU A 328 -3.96 -26.35 -2.47
C GLU A 328 -4.81 -27.61 -2.76
N ILE A 329 -6.11 -27.43 -2.99
CA ILE A 329 -7.07 -28.53 -3.22
C ILE A 329 -6.68 -29.46 -4.39
N GLY A 330 -5.92 -28.95 -5.36
CA GLY A 330 -5.41 -29.73 -6.49
C GLY A 330 -4.39 -30.81 -6.12
N GLU A 331 -3.80 -30.75 -4.92
CA GLU A 331 -2.84 -31.74 -4.41
C GLU A 331 -3.52 -32.88 -3.62
N MET A 332 -4.85 -32.85 -3.51
CA MET A 332 -5.62 -33.88 -2.79
C MET A 332 -5.55 -35.22 -3.52
N ASP A 333 -5.43 -36.32 -2.77
CA ASP A 333 -5.42 -37.67 -3.31
C ASP A 333 -6.82 -38.17 -3.71
N SER A 334 -6.88 -39.18 -4.58
CA SER A 334 -8.13 -39.68 -5.18
C SER A 334 -9.16 -40.13 -4.15
N ASP A 335 -8.73 -40.71 -3.02
CA ASP A 335 -9.62 -41.18 -1.96
C ASP A 335 -10.28 -40.04 -1.20
N ALA A 336 -9.51 -39.01 -0.82
CA ALA A 336 -10.06 -37.81 -0.21
C ALA A 336 -10.96 -37.04 -1.20
N GLN A 337 -10.60 -36.98 -2.49
CA GLN A 337 -11.46 -36.38 -3.52
C GLN A 337 -12.83 -37.10 -3.62
N ARG A 338 -12.84 -38.43 -3.63
CA ARG A 338 -14.09 -39.22 -3.64
C ARG A 338 -14.94 -38.98 -2.40
N ALA A 339 -14.33 -38.93 -1.22
CA ALA A 339 -15.03 -38.66 0.02
C ALA A 339 -15.61 -37.24 0.07
N LEU A 340 -14.85 -36.24 -0.42
CA LEU A 340 -15.31 -34.86 -0.50
C LEU A 340 -16.47 -34.72 -1.48
N LEU A 341 -16.40 -35.38 -2.64
CA LEU A 341 -17.52 -35.41 -3.59
C LEU A 341 -18.78 -35.99 -2.94
N ARG A 342 -18.66 -37.13 -2.24
CA ARG A 342 -19.79 -37.74 -1.52
C ARG A 342 -20.36 -36.82 -0.45
N PHE A 343 -19.50 -36.11 0.29
CA PHE A 343 -19.91 -35.13 1.29
C PHE A 343 -20.72 -33.98 0.66
N LEU A 344 -20.31 -33.49 -0.50
CA LEU A 344 -21.00 -32.43 -1.23
C LEU A 344 -22.34 -32.91 -1.80
N ASP A 345 -22.38 -34.08 -2.45
CA ASP A 345 -23.60 -34.61 -3.09
C ASP A 345 -24.67 -35.00 -2.07
N SER A 346 -24.28 -35.57 -0.93
CA SER A 346 -25.18 -35.96 0.16
C SER A 346 -25.65 -34.81 1.05
N ARG A 347 -25.18 -33.58 0.79
CA ARG A 347 -25.46 -32.39 1.63
C ARG A 347 -24.99 -32.57 3.08
N GLY A 348 -23.74 -33.01 3.22
CA GLY A 348 -23.01 -32.99 4.47
C GLY A 348 -22.78 -34.35 5.12
N GLU A 349 -23.11 -35.48 4.47
CA GLU A 349 -22.90 -36.81 5.04
C GLU A 349 -21.48 -37.34 4.77
N TYR A 350 -20.83 -37.85 5.82
CA TYR A 350 -19.48 -38.40 5.73
C TYR A 350 -19.30 -39.62 6.66
N GLN A 351 -18.20 -40.34 6.45
CA GLN A 351 -17.76 -41.46 7.29
C GLN A 351 -16.31 -41.24 7.70
N ARG A 352 -15.96 -41.68 8.92
CA ARG A 352 -14.56 -41.71 9.35
C ARG A 352 -13.84 -42.87 8.65
N LEU A 353 -12.54 -42.74 8.48
CA LEU A 353 -11.71 -43.83 7.96
C LEU A 353 -11.86 -45.08 8.84
N GLY A 354 -12.15 -46.22 8.23
CA GLY A 354 -12.38 -47.48 8.93
C GLY A 354 -13.67 -47.54 9.77
N ASP A 355 -14.61 -46.61 9.55
CA ASP A 355 -15.90 -46.59 10.24
C ASP A 355 -17.08 -46.68 9.25
N VAL A 356 -18.08 -47.48 9.60
CA VAL A 356 -19.30 -47.66 8.80
C VAL A 356 -20.40 -46.67 9.19
N ARG A 357 -20.26 -46.01 10.35
CA ARG A 357 -21.26 -45.06 10.83
C ARG A 357 -21.23 -43.77 10.02
N THR A 358 -22.34 -43.48 9.34
CA THR A 358 -22.58 -42.20 8.69
C THR A 358 -22.79 -41.10 9.72
N ARG A 359 -22.17 -39.94 9.47
CA ARG A 359 -22.26 -38.71 10.26
C ARG A 359 -22.67 -37.58 9.34
N ARG A 360 -23.17 -36.48 9.91
CA ARG A 360 -23.55 -35.30 9.15
C ARG A 360 -22.96 -34.04 9.76
N ALA A 361 -22.40 -33.18 8.92
CA ALA A 361 -21.93 -31.85 9.28
C ALA A 361 -22.34 -30.84 8.23
N ASP A 362 -22.71 -29.64 8.66
CA ASP A 362 -23.04 -28.53 7.77
C ASP A 362 -21.92 -27.48 7.83
N VAL A 363 -21.17 -27.33 6.74
CA VAL A 363 -20.01 -26.43 6.64
C VAL A 363 -20.08 -25.66 5.33
N GLN A 364 -19.69 -24.38 5.37
CA GLN A 364 -19.39 -23.65 4.14
C GLN A 364 -17.98 -24.02 3.68
N LEU A 365 -17.79 -24.16 2.37
CA LEU A 365 -16.53 -24.62 1.81
C LEU A 365 -15.90 -23.52 0.96
N VAL A 366 -14.65 -23.18 1.30
CA VAL A 366 -13.78 -22.31 0.51
C VAL A 366 -12.56 -23.12 0.12
N CYS A 367 -12.25 -23.19 -1.17
CA CYS A 367 -11.09 -23.90 -1.68
C CYS A 367 -10.11 -22.92 -2.33
N ALA A 368 -8.82 -23.23 -2.31
CA ALA A 368 -7.79 -22.47 -3.01
C ALA A 368 -6.87 -23.39 -3.80
N THR A 369 -6.40 -22.92 -4.96
CA THR A 369 -5.38 -23.61 -5.76
C THR A 369 -4.64 -22.63 -6.66
N HIS A 370 -3.39 -22.94 -6.98
CA HIS A 370 -2.61 -22.26 -8.02
C HIS A 370 -2.69 -22.93 -9.39
N VAL A 371 -3.17 -24.17 -9.44
CA VAL A 371 -3.31 -24.95 -10.66
C VAL A 371 -4.65 -24.60 -11.30
N ASP A 372 -4.67 -24.32 -12.60
CA ASP A 372 -5.93 -24.16 -13.31
C ASP A 372 -6.57 -25.54 -13.55
N LEU A 373 -7.36 -25.99 -12.57
CA LEU A 373 -8.09 -27.25 -12.59
C LEU A 373 -9.27 -27.25 -13.59
N SER A 374 -9.43 -26.18 -14.39
CA SER A 374 -10.37 -26.18 -15.51
C SER A 374 -9.74 -26.63 -16.83
N ASP A 375 -8.41 -26.74 -16.90
CA ASP A 375 -7.69 -27.19 -18.10
C ASP A 375 -7.64 -28.73 -18.16
N PRO A 376 -8.28 -29.38 -19.16
CA PRO A 376 -8.28 -30.83 -19.31
C PRO A 376 -6.88 -31.43 -19.49
N LEU A 377 -5.89 -30.67 -19.96
CA LEU A 377 -4.51 -31.12 -20.13
C LEU A 377 -3.76 -31.19 -18.79
N ILE A 378 -4.15 -30.36 -17.83
CA ILE A 378 -3.59 -30.29 -16.48
C ILE A 378 -4.31 -31.28 -15.55
N CYS A 379 -5.61 -31.49 -15.78
CA CYS A 379 -6.46 -32.37 -14.96
C CYS A 379 -6.28 -33.86 -15.21
N ARG A 380 -5.77 -34.28 -16.38
CA ARG A 380 -5.56 -35.70 -16.70
C ARG A 380 -4.77 -36.38 -15.57
N GLU A 381 -5.45 -37.31 -14.88
CA GLU A 381 -4.97 -38.14 -13.78
C GLU A 381 -4.77 -37.46 -12.41
N ARG A 382 -5.01 -36.15 -12.24
CA ARG A 382 -4.76 -35.45 -10.96
C ARG A 382 -6.01 -35.05 -10.19
N PHE A 383 -7.06 -34.59 -10.87
CA PHE A 383 -8.25 -34.08 -10.21
C PHE A 383 -9.51 -34.53 -10.94
N ARG A 384 -10.55 -34.92 -10.18
CA ARG A 384 -11.79 -35.38 -10.79
C ARG A 384 -12.65 -34.22 -11.30
N ASP A 385 -13.09 -34.32 -12.55
CA ASP A 385 -13.95 -33.32 -13.19
C ASP A 385 -15.28 -33.14 -12.44
N ASP A 386 -15.88 -34.23 -11.96
CA ASP A 386 -17.14 -34.18 -11.22
C ASP A 386 -17.05 -33.36 -9.91
N LEU A 387 -15.95 -33.53 -9.18
CA LEU A 387 -15.65 -32.73 -7.99
C LEU A 387 -15.42 -31.25 -8.35
N TRP A 388 -14.71 -30.96 -9.45
CA TRP A 388 -14.50 -29.59 -9.90
C TRP A 388 -15.83 -28.88 -10.18
N TYR A 389 -16.73 -29.49 -10.96
CA TYR A 389 -18.04 -28.91 -11.25
C TYR A 389 -18.90 -28.70 -9.99
N ARG A 390 -18.72 -29.54 -8.97
CA ARG A 390 -19.38 -29.31 -7.68
C ARG A 390 -18.75 -28.15 -6.91
N LEU A 391 -17.43 -28.00 -6.90
CA LEU A 391 -16.74 -26.95 -6.14
C LEU A 391 -16.87 -25.57 -6.80
N ALA A 392 -16.76 -25.50 -8.12
CA ALA A 392 -16.66 -24.27 -8.91
C ALA A 392 -17.99 -23.52 -9.09
N VAL A 393 -18.77 -23.37 -8.02
CA VAL A 393 -20.01 -22.57 -8.00
C VAL A 393 -19.69 -21.09 -8.20
N ARG A 394 -18.72 -20.59 -7.42
CA ARG A 394 -18.13 -19.26 -7.63
C ARG A 394 -16.62 -19.44 -7.71
N VAL A 395 -16.03 -18.96 -8.79
CA VAL A 395 -14.57 -18.91 -8.97
C VAL A 395 -14.12 -17.46 -8.95
N VAL A 396 -13.20 -17.13 -8.04
CA VAL A 396 -12.58 -15.81 -7.96
C VAL A 396 -11.10 -15.95 -8.28
N ARG A 397 -10.68 -15.28 -9.35
CA ARG A 397 -9.27 -15.18 -9.73
C ARG A 397 -8.58 -14.13 -8.87
N VAL A 398 -7.47 -14.51 -8.25
CA VAL A 398 -6.63 -13.66 -7.41
C VAL A 398 -5.39 -13.25 -8.23
N PRO A 399 -5.24 -11.96 -8.58
CA PRO A 399 -4.14 -11.52 -9.42
C PRO A 399 -2.79 -11.68 -8.71
N PRO A 400 -1.70 -11.95 -9.47
CA PRO A 400 -0.34 -11.91 -8.93
C PRO A 400 0.02 -10.51 -8.43
N LEU A 401 1.01 -10.45 -7.55
CA LEU A 401 1.47 -9.20 -6.94
C LEU A 401 2.07 -8.23 -7.96
N SER A 402 2.63 -8.73 -9.07
CA SER A 402 3.15 -7.91 -10.18
C SER A 402 2.07 -7.08 -10.87
N GLU A 403 0.80 -7.48 -10.79
CA GLU A 403 -0.35 -6.73 -11.33
C GLU A 403 -0.96 -5.78 -10.28
N ARG A 404 -0.34 -5.69 -9.09
CA ARG A 404 -0.90 -5.03 -7.90
C ARG A 404 0.15 -4.13 -7.20
N PRO A 405 0.76 -3.16 -7.89
CA PRO A 405 1.85 -2.35 -7.32
C PRO A 405 1.43 -1.55 -6.09
N GLU A 406 0.17 -1.13 -5.98
CA GLU A 406 -0.36 -0.40 -4.83
C GLU A 406 -0.29 -1.24 -3.54
N ASP A 407 -0.46 -2.56 -3.65
CA ASP A 407 -0.38 -3.47 -2.51
C ASP A 407 1.07 -3.66 -2.04
N ILE A 408 2.04 -3.57 -2.95
CA ILE A 408 3.47 -3.56 -2.60
C ILE A 408 3.78 -2.30 -1.78
N VAL A 409 3.36 -1.13 -2.25
CA VAL A 409 3.56 0.13 -1.54
C VAL A 409 2.91 0.09 -0.16
N ALA A 410 1.66 -0.39 -0.08
CA ALA A 410 0.96 -0.51 1.19
C ALA A 410 1.69 -1.47 2.14
N PHE A 411 2.14 -2.63 1.65
CA PHE A 411 2.93 -3.57 2.44
C PHE A 411 4.21 -2.95 3.00
N LEU A 412 4.98 -2.24 2.17
CA LEU A 412 6.23 -1.63 2.63
C LEU A 412 6.03 -0.53 3.68
N ARG A 413 4.87 0.14 3.67
CA ARG A 413 4.51 1.15 4.69
C ARG A 413 4.18 0.53 6.04
N THR A 414 3.60 -0.68 6.05
CA THR A 414 3.22 -1.37 7.30
C THR A 414 4.37 -2.13 7.94
N ARG A 415 5.38 -2.55 7.16
CA ARG A 415 6.54 -3.27 7.69
C ARG A 415 7.55 -2.30 8.30
N ARG A 416 7.87 -2.52 9.57
CA ARG A 416 8.96 -1.83 10.28
C ARG A 416 10.28 -2.58 10.11
N LEU A 417 11.37 -1.85 10.01
CA LEU A 417 12.71 -2.43 9.97
C LEU A 417 13.14 -2.86 11.37
N HIS A 418 13.82 -4.01 11.44
CA HIS A 418 14.22 -4.62 12.70
C HIS A 418 15.04 -3.65 13.56
N GLY A 419 14.62 -3.46 14.82
CA GLY A 419 15.30 -2.58 15.76
C GLY A 419 15.08 -1.08 15.55
N THR A 420 14.12 -0.68 14.70
CA THR A 420 13.82 0.74 14.44
C THR A 420 12.31 1.01 14.43
N GLN A 421 11.93 2.29 14.55
CA GLN A 421 10.56 2.75 14.29
C GLN A 421 10.35 3.13 12.82
N LEU A 422 11.38 3.03 11.97
CA LEU A 422 11.26 3.35 10.55
C LEU A 422 10.56 2.21 9.81
N SER A 423 9.61 2.57 8.95
CA SER A 423 9.04 1.64 7.97
C SER A 423 10.05 1.36 6.87
N VAL A 424 9.87 0.23 6.17
CA VAL A 424 10.66 -0.09 4.98
C VAL A 424 10.49 1.01 3.93
N MET A 425 9.26 1.50 3.75
CA MET A 425 8.97 2.61 2.83
C MET A 425 9.79 3.86 3.15
N GLU A 426 9.86 4.27 4.42
CA GLU A 426 10.62 5.47 4.83
C GLU A 426 12.13 5.32 4.63
N ALA A 427 12.65 4.10 4.69
CA ALA A 427 14.06 3.83 4.46
C ALA A 427 14.45 3.82 2.97
N LEU A 428 13.50 3.68 2.05
CA LEU A 428 13.74 3.61 0.60
C LEU A 428 13.91 4.99 -0.03
N SER A 429 14.90 5.12 -0.93
CA SER A 429 14.96 6.22 -1.87
C SER A 429 13.90 6.07 -2.98
N PRO A 430 13.47 7.15 -3.67
CA PRO A 430 12.51 7.06 -4.77
C PRO A 430 12.92 6.08 -5.87
N ALA A 431 14.19 6.11 -6.29
CA ALA A 431 14.71 5.19 -7.31
C ALA A 431 14.72 3.72 -6.83
N ALA A 432 14.98 3.48 -5.54
CA ALA A 432 14.93 2.14 -4.96
C ALA A 432 13.50 1.58 -4.94
N LEU A 433 12.50 2.44 -4.63
CA LEU A 433 11.09 2.07 -4.70
C LEU A 433 10.68 1.72 -6.14
N GLU A 434 11.07 2.52 -7.13
CA GLU A 434 10.78 2.22 -8.54
C GLU A 434 11.31 0.84 -8.95
N ARG A 435 12.54 0.50 -8.53
CA ARG A 435 13.13 -0.81 -8.80
C ARG A 435 12.35 -1.96 -8.17
N ILE A 436 11.80 -1.78 -6.96
CA ILE A 436 10.93 -2.77 -6.30
C ILE A 436 9.62 -2.93 -7.08
N LEU A 437 9.02 -1.84 -7.54
CA LEU A 437 7.74 -1.87 -8.25
C LEU A 437 7.84 -2.49 -9.66
N GLN A 438 8.99 -2.40 -10.31
CA GLN A 438 9.26 -3.04 -11.60
C GLN A 438 9.50 -4.56 -11.51
N ASP A 439 9.65 -5.08 -10.30
CA ASP A 439 9.97 -6.47 -10.08
C ASP A 439 8.76 -7.40 -10.30
N ARG A 440 9.00 -8.63 -10.77
CA ARG A 440 7.94 -9.61 -11.08
C ARG A 440 7.37 -10.32 -9.85
N TRP A 441 8.05 -10.29 -8.71
CA TRP A 441 7.60 -10.96 -7.47
C TRP A 441 7.09 -12.40 -7.68
N PRO A 442 7.93 -13.34 -8.15
CA PRO A 442 7.51 -14.70 -8.50
C PRO A 442 6.87 -15.47 -7.32
N GLY A 443 7.28 -15.19 -6.08
CA GLY A 443 6.66 -15.74 -4.88
C GLY A 443 5.62 -14.83 -4.21
N ASN A 444 5.18 -13.76 -4.90
CA ASN A 444 4.20 -12.78 -4.43
C ASN A 444 4.55 -12.25 -3.04
N PHE A 445 3.60 -12.18 -2.10
CA PHE A 445 3.84 -11.65 -0.77
C PHE A 445 4.86 -12.46 0.04
N ARG A 446 4.99 -13.77 -0.20
CA ARG A 446 6.03 -14.58 0.47
C ARG A 446 7.43 -14.15 0.03
N ASP A 447 7.61 -13.81 -1.24
CA ASP A 447 8.89 -13.30 -1.74
C ASP A 447 9.14 -11.86 -1.24
N LEU A 448 8.10 -11.03 -1.20
CA LEU A 448 8.19 -9.66 -0.66
C LEU A 448 8.53 -9.65 0.85
N GLU A 449 7.95 -10.54 1.64
CA GLU A 449 8.25 -10.69 3.07
C GLU A 449 9.69 -11.17 3.30
N ASN A 450 10.15 -12.13 2.47
CA ASN A 450 11.54 -12.57 2.49
C ASN A 450 12.50 -11.44 2.07
N PHE A 451 12.15 -10.64 1.06
CA PHE A 451 12.93 -9.47 0.66
C PHE A 451 13.06 -8.48 1.81
N VAL A 452 11.94 -8.11 2.46
CA VAL A 452 11.97 -7.22 3.63
C VAL A 452 12.84 -7.77 4.75
N SER A 453 12.80 -9.08 4.99
CA SER A 453 13.61 -9.75 6.02
C SER A 453 15.11 -9.72 5.73
N ARG A 454 15.53 -9.52 4.47
CA ARG A 454 16.94 -9.39 4.06
C ARG A 454 17.45 -7.95 4.16
N LEU A 455 16.55 -6.97 4.30
CA LEU A 455 16.97 -5.58 4.38
C LEU A 455 17.79 -5.37 5.66
N PRO A 456 18.91 -4.62 5.58
CA PRO A 456 19.70 -4.30 6.76
C PRO A 456 18.94 -3.32 7.67
N VAL A 457 19.48 -3.07 8.86
CA VAL A 457 18.97 -2.01 9.73
C VAL A 457 19.17 -0.65 9.04
N ALA A 458 18.12 0.16 8.95
CA ALA A 458 18.22 1.50 8.39
C ALA A 458 18.93 2.46 9.34
N VAL A 459 19.81 3.29 8.78
CA VAL A 459 20.56 4.32 9.52
C VAL A 459 19.78 5.65 9.55
N ARG A 460 18.99 5.94 8.50
CA ARG A 460 18.14 7.14 8.36
C ARG A 460 17.09 6.94 7.25
N ALA A 461 16.10 7.81 7.17
CA ALA A 461 15.14 7.82 6.05
C ALA A 461 15.87 7.97 4.70
N GLY A 462 15.40 7.27 3.67
CA GLY A 462 15.99 7.25 2.33
C GLY A 462 17.39 6.61 2.23
N SER A 463 17.84 5.85 3.24
CA SER A 463 19.18 5.23 3.23
C SER A 463 19.34 4.05 2.28
N PHE A 464 18.25 3.46 1.79
CA PHE A 464 18.29 2.32 0.87
C PHE A 464 18.25 2.83 -0.57
N ASP A 465 19.35 2.61 -1.28
CA ASP A 465 19.51 2.91 -2.69
C ASP A 465 19.15 1.71 -3.58
N VAL A 466 19.24 1.91 -4.89
CA VAL A 466 18.92 0.88 -5.90
C VAL A 466 19.84 -0.33 -5.75
N GLN A 467 21.15 -0.12 -5.50
CA GLN A 467 22.13 -1.19 -5.41
C GLN A 467 21.85 -2.12 -4.24
N LEU A 468 21.50 -1.57 -3.07
CA LEU A 468 21.12 -2.35 -1.90
C LEU A 468 19.87 -3.20 -2.19
N VAL A 469 18.85 -2.60 -2.80
CA VAL A 469 17.62 -3.32 -3.19
C VAL A 469 17.93 -4.46 -4.16
N GLU A 470 18.76 -4.23 -5.18
CA GLU A 470 19.14 -5.26 -6.14
C GLU A 470 19.89 -6.41 -5.49
N CYS A 471 20.83 -6.11 -4.57
CA CYS A 471 21.50 -7.13 -3.76
C CYS A 471 20.50 -7.98 -2.95
N ALA A 472 19.56 -7.33 -2.25
CA ALA A 472 18.56 -8.03 -1.44
C ALA A 472 17.57 -8.87 -2.28
N LEU A 473 17.22 -8.41 -3.48
CA LEU A 473 16.43 -9.17 -4.45
C LEU A 473 17.21 -10.38 -4.98
N ALA A 474 18.51 -10.21 -5.27
CA ALA A 474 19.37 -11.26 -5.81
C ALA A 474 19.68 -12.37 -4.81
N GLU A 475 19.87 -12.03 -3.53
CA GLU A 475 20.29 -12.95 -2.45
C GLU A 475 19.38 -14.19 -2.28
N GLY A 476 18.10 -14.11 -2.69
CA GLY A 476 17.18 -15.26 -2.68
C GLY A 476 16.71 -15.76 -4.04
N ARG A 477 17.13 -15.14 -5.14
CA ARG A 477 16.67 -15.47 -6.50
C ARG A 477 17.78 -16.00 -7.41
N SER A 478 19.03 -16.00 -6.94
CA SER A 478 20.22 -16.48 -7.65
C SER A 478 20.29 -18.02 -7.76
N GLY A 479 19.19 -18.66 -8.14
CA GLY A 479 19.08 -20.10 -8.38
C GLY A 479 18.34 -20.49 -9.67
N GLY A 480 17.93 -19.53 -10.50
CA GLY A 480 17.24 -19.87 -11.75
C GLY A 480 16.82 -18.66 -12.56
N GLN A 481 17.76 -18.06 -13.29
CA GLN A 481 17.60 -17.40 -14.59
C GLN A 481 18.92 -16.69 -14.92
N SER A 482 19.85 -17.44 -15.49
CA SER A 482 20.88 -16.85 -16.36
C SER A 482 20.56 -17.34 -17.77
N GLU A 483 19.94 -16.47 -18.56
CA GLU A 483 19.95 -16.62 -20.02
C GLU A 483 21.40 -16.50 -20.48
N LEU A 484 21.97 -17.61 -20.94
CA LEU A 484 23.15 -17.59 -21.81
C LEU A 484 22.79 -18.23 -23.16
N PRO A 485 23.42 -17.77 -24.25
CA PRO A 485 22.97 -18.04 -25.60
C PRO A 485 23.18 -19.51 -26.00
N ARG A 486 22.28 -19.99 -26.87
CA ARG A 486 22.26 -21.31 -27.49
C ARG A 486 23.64 -21.72 -28.03
N SER A 487 24.27 -22.71 -27.41
CA SER A 487 25.08 -23.69 -28.13
C SER A 487 25.08 -25.07 -27.43
N SER A 488 24.38 -25.99 -28.09
CA SER A 488 24.70 -27.40 -28.29
C SER A 488 25.49 -28.16 -27.21
N ILE A 489 24.82 -28.72 -26.19
CA ILE A 489 25.25 -29.98 -25.55
C ILE A 489 24.00 -30.79 -25.15
N MET A 490 23.89 -32.02 -25.68
CA MET A 490 22.89 -33.04 -25.28
C MET A 490 23.23 -33.62 -23.90
N PRO A 491 22.24 -34.13 -23.15
CA PRO A 491 22.33 -34.28 -21.70
C PRO A 491 23.07 -35.56 -21.29
N SER A 492 23.91 -35.45 -20.25
CA SER A 492 24.26 -36.60 -19.41
C SER A 492 23.52 -36.50 -18.08
N GLU A 493 22.83 -37.58 -17.74
CA GLU A 493 22.13 -37.81 -16.48
C GLU A 493 23.07 -37.85 -15.27
N SER A 494 22.45 -37.76 -14.09
CA SER A 494 22.96 -37.96 -12.72
C SER A 494 23.34 -36.64 -11.99
N VAL A 495 22.82 -36.26 -10.80
CA VAL A 495 21.93 -36.85 -9.78
C VAL A 495 21.26 -35.70 -9.00
N ARG A 496 19.93 -35.71 -8.86
CA ARG A 496 19.22 -35.01 -7.76
C ARG A 496 19.34 -35.88 -6.51
N GLY A 497 20.15 -35.48 -5.54
CA GLY A 497 20.28 -36.19 -4.25
C GLY A 497 19.29 -35.67 -3.22
N ALA A 498 18.25 -36.44 -2.91
CA ALA A 498 17.50 -36.34 -1.67
C ALA A 498 18.37 -36.83 -0.50
N ILE A 499 18.16 -36.27 0.69
CA ILE A 499 18.90 -36.59 1.91
C ILE A 499 18.51 -38.00 2.39
N ALA A 500 19.49 -38.88 2.61
CA ALA A 500 19.25 -40.16 3.28
C ALA A 500 19.08 -39.94 4.80
N PRO A 501 18.09 -40.57 5.46
CA PRO A 501 17.96 -40.52 6.91
C PRO A 501 19.19 -41.13 7.61
N LEU A 502 19.58 -40.58 8.77
CA LEU A 502 20.65 -41.16 9.61
C LEU A 502 20.29 -42.60 9.98
N SER A 503 21.28 -43.50 9.95
CA SER A 503 21.09 -44.87 10.44
C SER A 503 20.92 -44.90 11.96
N ASP A 504 20.33 -45.98 12.48
CA ASP A 504 20.13 -46.15 13.92
C ASP A 504 21.44 -46.03 14.72
N ALA A 505 22.54 -46.57 14.18
CA ALA A 505 23.87 -46.44 14.78
C ALA A 505 24.42 -45.00 14.80
N GLN A 506 24.00 -44.15 13.86
CA GLN A 506 24.34 -42.72 13.85
C GLN A 506 23.48 -41.94 14.85
N TRP A 507 22.20 -42.30 14.98
CA TRP A 507 21.30 -41.72 15.98
C TRP A 507 21.71 -42.05 17.41
N GLU A 508 22.14 -43.28 17.68
CA GLU A 508 22.68 -43.67 18.99
C GLU A 508 23.90 -42.84 19.37
N LYS A 509 24.81 -42.56 18.44
CA LYS A 509 25.99 -41.72 18.70
C LYS A 509 25.61 -40.27 19.02
N VAL A 510 24.73 -39.66 18.21
CA VAL A 510 24.26 -38.28 18.39
C VAL A 510 23.52 -38.13 19.72
N SER A 511 22.59 -39.04 20.02
CA SER A 511 21.80 -39.02 21.25
C SER A 511 22.65 -39.32 22.49
N ALA A 512 23.60 -40.25 22.43
CA ALA A 512 24.50 -40.55 23.54
C ALA A 512 25.43 -39.38 23.86
N GLN A 513 25.96 -38.69 22.86
CA GLN A 513 26.80 -37.50 23.06
C GLN A 513 26.01 -36.35 23.68
N ALA A 514 24.81 -36.06 23.16
CA ALA A 514 23.93 -35.04 23.72
C ALA A 514 23.51 -35.37 25.16
N SER A 515 23.13 -36.62 25.43
CA SER A 515 22.69 -37.08 26.76
C SER A 515 23.80 -37.02 27.78
N ARG A 516 25.03 -37.41 27.40
CA ARG A 516 26.20 -37.34 28.28
C ARG A 516 26.52 -35.90 28.68
N ALA A 517 26.51 -34.97 27.72
CA ALA A 517 26.75 -33.56 28.00
C ALA A 517 25.65 -32.93 28.87
N PHE A 518 24.38 -33.29 28.63
CA PHE A 518 23.28 -32.83 29.47
C PHE A 518 23.39 -33.36 30.90
N CYS A 519 23.68 -34.66 31.09
CA CYS A 519 23.84 -35.25 32.41
C CYS A 519 25.03 -34.65 33.19
N GLN A 520 26.10 -34.22 32.51
CA GLN A 520 27.21 -33.51 33.13
C GLN A 520 26.80 -32.13 33.67
N ASP A 521 25.95 -31.41 32.93
CA ASP A 521 25.54 -30.05 33.30
C ASP A 521 24.42 -30.03 34.35
N PHE A 522 23.53 -31.02 34.32
CA PHE A 522 22.32 -31.06 35.15
C PHE A 522 22.29 -32.21 36.18
N GLY A 523 23.35 -33.01 36.28
CA GLY A 523 23.49 -34.09 37.28
C GLY A 523 22.59 -35.31 37.05
N GLY A 524 21.93 -35.41 35.89
CA GLY A 524 21.06 -36.53 35.55
C GLY A 524 20.29 -36.31 34.23
N PRO A 525 19.47 -37.30 33.79
CA PRO A 525 18.67 -37.18 32.58
C PRO A 525 17.57 -36.11 32.73
N PRO A 526 17.07 -35.52 31.63
CA PRO A 526 16.06 -34.45 31.68
C PRO A 526 14.79 -34.91 32.40
N ARG A 527 14.39 -34.18 33.44
CA ARG A 527 13.17 -34.39 34.23
C ARG A 527 12.15 -33.29 33.92
N GLY A 528 11.04 -33.67 33.32
CA GLY A 528 9.94 -32.77 32.99
C GLY A 528 10.12 -32.00 31.66
N TRP A 529 9.06 -31.31 31.25
CA TRP A 529 8.94 -30.73 29.91
C TRP A 529 9.96 -29.62 29.61
N GLY A 530 10.19 -28.71 30.55
CA GLY A 530 11.16 -27.61 30.37
C GLY A 530 12.61 -28.09 30.22
N GLN A 531 12.99 -29.15 30.95
CA GLN A 531 14.31 -29.77 30.79
C GLN A 531 14.43 -30.56 29.49
N MET A 532 13.35 -31.23 29.04
CA MET A 532 13.31 -31.91 27.75
C MET A 532 13.48 -30.92 26.59
N GLN A 533 12.79 -29.79 26.62
CA GLN A 533 12.94 -28.75 25.60
C GLN A 533 14.37 -28.18 25.59
N THR A 534 14.97 -27.99 26.77
CA THR A 534 16.37 -27.55 26.91
C THR A 534 17.34 -28.57 26.33
N PHE A 535 17.14 -29.86 26.63
CA PHE A 535 17.90 -30.96 26.07
C PHE A 535 17.83 -30.97 24.53
N THR A 536 16.64 -30.86 23.95
CA THR A 536 16.44 -30.85 22.49
C THR A 536 17.12 -29.66 21.83
N GLU A 537 16.91 -28.44 22.32
CA GLU A 537 17.36 -27.21 21.65
C GLU A 537 18.84 -26.87 21.87
N ARG A 538 19.40 -27.24 23.03
CA ARG A 538 20.78 -26.88 23.42
C ARG A 538 21.79 -28.01 23.30
N TYR A 539 21.34 -29.26 23.23
CA TYR A 539 22.25 -30.42 23.16
C TYR A 539 21.98 -31.28 21.93
N LEU A 540 20.76 -31.79 21.75
CA LEU A 540 20.47 -32.75 20.69
C LEU A 540 20.58 -32.14 19.28
N LYS A 541 19.89 -31.02 19.00
CA LYS A 541 19.94 -30.35 17.69
C LYS A 541 21.34 -29.86 17.33
N PRO A 542 22.11 -29.20 18.22
CA PRO A 542 23.50 -28.82 17.94
C PRO A 542 24.40 -30.00 17.55
N VAL A 543 24.36 -31.12 18.30
CA VAL A 543 25.17 -32.30 17.99
C VAL A 543 24.75 -32.92 16.65
N PHE A 544 23.45 -33.01 16.38
CA PHE A 544 22.93 -33.49 15.11
C PHE A 544 23.41 -32.65 13.91
N VAL A 545 23.30 -31.32 14.01
CA VAL A 545 23.71 -30.40 12.93
C VAL A 545 25.22 -30.47 12.69
N ALA A 546 26.03 -30.54 13.74
CA ALA A 546 27.49 -30.69 13.62
C ALA A 546 27.90 -32.04 13.01
N GLN A 547 27.25 -33.13 13.42
CA GLN A 547 27.47 -34.46 12.85
C GLN A 547 27.12 -34.50 11.37
N TYR A 548 25.97 -33.92 11.00
CA TYR A 548 25.48 -33.89 9.63
C TYR A 548 26.34 -33.00 8.72
N ALA A 549 26.82 -31.86 9.24
CA ALA A 549 27.73 -30.97 8.51
C ALA A 549 29.15 -31.57 8.36
N GLY A 550 29.43 -32.74 8.93
CA GLY A 550 30.78 -33.34 8.94
C GLY A 550 31.76 -32.60 9.86
N LEU A 551 31.25 -31.80 10.80
CA LEU A 551 32.02 -30.91 11.68
C LEU A 551 32.22 -31.47 13.09
N ALA A 552 31.59 -32.60 13.44
CA ALA A 552 31.65 -33.15 14.79
C ALA A 552 33.06 -33.52 15.30
N GLY A 553 34.02 -33.76 14.39
CA GLY A 553 35.42 -34.03 14.74
C GLY A 553 36.35 -32.81 14.69
N GLN A 554 35.84 -31.64 14.31
CA GLN A 554 36.64 -30.43 14.19
C GLN A 554 36.71 -29.70 15.53
N ARG A 555 37.82 -28.99 15.78
CA ARG A 555 38.03 -28.26 17.05
C ARG A 555 37.50 -26.83 17.02
N SER A 556 37.21 -26.30 15.84
CA SER A 556 36.71 -24.93 15.64
C SER A 556 35.84 -24.87 14.39
N LEU A 557 34.95 -23.88 14.33
CA LEU A 557 34.11 -23.60 13.18
C LEU A 557 34.96 -23.02 12.03
N PRO A 558 34.95 -23.62 10.82
CA PRO A 558 35.62 -23.03 9.65
C PRO A 558 35.12 -21.63 9.28
N ASP A 559 36.03 -20.76 8.79
CA ASP A 559 35.73 -19.36 8.45
C ASP A 559 34.80 -19.19 7.23
N HIS A 560 34.69 -20.21 6.37
CA HIS A 560 33.94 -20.15 5.11
C HIS A 560 32.90 -21.29 5.00
N ILE A 561 31.92 -21.29 5.91
CA ILE A 561 30.78 -22.22 5.84
C ILE A 561 29.61 -21.55 5.12
N ASN A 562 29.11 -22.21 4.07
CA ASN A 562 27.86 -21.81 3.44
C ASN A 562 26.67 -22.37 4.24
N TYR A 563 26.19 -21.60 5.21
CA TYR A 563 25.09 -22.00 6.09
C TYR A 563 23.76 -22.20 5.35
N SER A 564 23.54 -21.48 4.25
CA SER A 564 22.35 -21.59 3.41
C SER A 564 22.32 -22.91 2.62
N GLU A 565 23.48 -23.38 2.17
CA GLU A 565 23.64 -24.71 1.58
C GLU A 565 23.32 -25.81 2.61
N LEU A 566 23.85 -25.69 3.82
CA LEU A 566 23.58 -26.66 4.90
C LEU A 566 22.11 -26.64 5.34
N ALA A 567 21.46 -25.48 5.40
CA ALA A 567 20.04 -25.37 5.72
C ALA A 567 19.16 -26.05 4.66
N ARG A 568 19.49 -25.86 3.37
CA ARG A 568 18.81 -26.55 2.26
C ARG A 568 19.02 -28.05 2.31
N ARG A 569 20.23 -28.51 2.63
CA ARG A 569 20.55 -29.94 2.83
C ARG A 569 19.94 -30.54 4.09
N LEU A 570 19.49 -29.75 5.05
CA LEU A 570 18.79 -30.26 6.23
C LEU A 570 17.27 -30.06 6.14
N SER A 571 16.78 -29.44 5.06
CA SER A 571 15.39 -29.00 4.93
C SER A 571 14.92 -28.16 6.13
N VAL A 572 15.81 -27.31 6.66
CA VAL A 572 15.54 -26.40 7.78
C VAL A 572 15.34 -24.97 7.26
N ALA A 573 14.54 -24.18 7.97
CA ALA A 573 14.00 -22.90 7.53
C ALA A 573 15.05 -21.86 7.05
N ASP A 574 16.21 -21.75 7.73
CA ASP A 574 17.20 -20.72 7.39
C ASP A 574 18.64 -21.06 7.86
N GLY A 575 19.63 -20.44 7.20
CA GLY A 575 21.05 -20.60 7.54
C GLY A 575 21.44 -20.02 8.92
N GLY A 576 20.67 -19.05 9.44
CA GLY A 576 20.86 -18.48 10.77
C GLY A 576 20.63 -19.52 11.87
N THR A 577 19.58 -20.33 11.75
CA THR A 577 19.32 -21.45 12.66
C THR A 577 20.46 -22.48 12.65
N ILE A 578 21.00 -22.82 11.48
CA ILE A 578 22.16 -23.72 11.35
C ILE A 578 23.41 -23.12 12.01
N LYS A 579 23.70 -21.85 11.76
CA LYS A 579 24.81 -21.12 12.38
C LYS A 579 24.67 -21.11 13.92
N GLY A 580 23.47 -20.85 14.43
CA GLY A 580 23.19 -20.84 15.87
C GLY A 580 23.41 -22.21 16.53
N HIS A 581 23.00 -23.30 15.88
CA HIS A 581 23.25 -24.66 16.37
C HIS A 581 24.74 -25.04 16.31
N LEU A 582 25.45 -24.67 15.24
CA LEU A 582 26.89 -24.92 15.14
C LEU A 582 27.70 -24.14 16.17
N LEU A 583 27.39 -22.86 16.41
CA LEU A 583 28.03 -22.07 17.46
C LEU A 583 27.81 -22.69 18.84
N ARG A 584 26.57 -23.07 19.18
CA ARG A 584 26.27 -23.78 20.44
C ARG A 584 27.03 -25.10 20.57
N TYR A 585 27.22 -25.82 19.47
CA TYR A 585 28.01 -27.05 19.44
C TYR A 585 29.48 -26.76 19.78
N PHE A 586 30.12 -25.82 19.09
CA PHE A 586 31.53 -25.50 19.34
C PHE A 586 31.76 -24.89 20.72
N ASP A 587 30.88 -24.00 21.19
CA ASP A 587 30.97 -23.39 22.52
C ASP A 587 30.91 -24.44 23.65
N ARG A 588 30.03 -25.43 23.53
CA ARG A 588 29.82 -26.43 24.60
C ARG A 588 30.78 -27.62 24.51
N PHE A 589 31.10 -28.08 23.32
CA PHE A 589 31.86 -29.32 23.11
C PHE A 589 33.35 -29.08 22.81
N HIS A 590 33.75 -27.84 22.50
CA HIS A 590 35.14 -27.45 22.24
C HIS A 590 35.51 -26.09 22.88
N PRO A 591 35.43 -25.93 24.22
CA PRO A 591 35.69 -24.66 24.87
C PRO A 591 37.20 -24.32 24.80
N GLY A 592 37.60 -23.41 23.89
CA GLY A 592 39.02 -23.08 23.74
C GLY A 592 39.44 -22.11 22.63
N ARG A 593 38.76 -20.97 22.43
CA ARG A 593 39.29 -19.62 22.04
C ARG A 593 38.19 -18.72 21.45
N PRO A 594 38.25 -17.38 21.65
CA PRO A 594 37.17 -16.46 21.27
C PRO A 594 37.06 -16.28 19.74
N HIS A 595 35.83 -16.28 19.24
CA HIS A 595 35.51 -15.83 17.89
C HIS A 595 35.75 -14.32 17.79
N THR A 596 36.78 -13.90 17.05
CA THR A 596 37.12 -12.48 16.83
C THR A 596 36.01 -11.76 16.07
N LEU A 597 35.25 -10.91 16.79
CA LEU A 597 34.46 -9.82 16.24
C LEU A 597 35.33 -8.58 16.15
N THR A 598 35.69 -8.16 14.93
CA THR A 598 36.37 -6.89 14.69
C THR A 598 35.37 -5.75 14.86
N THR A 599 35.31 -5.14 16.05
CA THR A 599 34.77 -3.79 16.25
C THR A 599 35.90 -2.84 16.60
N ALA A 600 36.27 -1.98 15.65
CA ALA A 600 37.07 -0.81 15.92
C ALA A 600 36.24 0.17 16.77
N ARG A 601 36.66 0.38 18.02
CA ARG A 601 36.29 1.57 18.79
C ARG A 601 37.55 2.19 19.34
N THR A 602 37.83 3.38 18.82
CA THR A 602 38.84 4.32 19.29
C THR A 602 38.55 4.76 20.72
N SER A 603 39.64 4.99 21.43
CA SER A 603 39.80 5.39 22.83
C SER A 603 39.37 6.83 23.14
N SER A 604 38.79 7.02 24.33
CA SER A 604 39.09 8.11 25.29
C SER A 604 38.38 7.77 26.62
N GLY A 605 39.12 7.47 27.71
CA GLY A 605 39.45 8.39 28.82
C GLY A 605 38.28 8.43 29.82
N THR A 606 38.38 8.23 31.13
CA THR A 606 39.40 8.32 32.20
C THR A 606 38.75 7.70 33.46
N ARG A 607 39.43 6.85 34.25
CA ARG A 607 39.86 7.08 35.67
C ARG A 607 38.89 7.98 36.48
N ASP A 608 38.34 7.61 37.62
CA ASP A 608 38.77 6.71 38.71
C ASP A 608 37.69 5.73 39.20
#